data_AF-A0A399RIJ7-F1
#
_entry.id   AF-A0A399RIJ7-F1
#
_cell.length_a   1.000
_cell.length_b   1.000
_cell.length_c   1.000
_cell.angle_alpha   90.00
_cell.angle_beta   90.00
_cell.angle_gamma   90.00
#
_symmetry.space_group_name_H-M   'P 1'
#
loop_
_entity.id
_entity.type
_entity.pdbx_description
1 polymer ?
#
loop_
_entity_poly.entity_id
_entity_poly.type
_entity_poly.pdbx_seq_one_letter_code
_entity_poly.pdbx_strand_id
1 'polypeptide(L)'
;MAEYLRIERANPETSEPPVSLFEIQPDNSVTRTVDVFDVEHIVANSVRMMSHGHAAFSDYAYGSSTPCLLANLFPKPDDYAAYWSERGATYEHVKKAEFERLFMRATPDI
;
A
#
# COMPACT_ATOMS: atom_id res chain seq x y z
N MET A 1 -13.64 0.53 -9.98
CA MET A 1 -12.22 0.66 -10.43
C MET A 1 -11.37 0.78 -9.18
N ALA A 2 -10.11 0.34 -9.19
CA ALA A 2 -9.24 0.53 -8.04
C ALA A 2 -8.97 2.02 -7.79
N GLU A 3 -8.83 2.38 -6.52
CA GLU A 3 -8.44 3.70 -6.04
C GLU A 3 -6.98 3.69 -5.59
N TYR A 4 -6.32 4.84 -5.73
CA TYR A 4 -4.92 5.00 -5.35
C TYR A 4 -4.81 6.14 -4.36
N LEU A 5 -4.30 5.81 -3.19
CA LEU A 5 -4.22 6.75 -2.07
C LEU A 5 -2.78 6.97 -1.70
N ARG A 6 -2.46 8.21 -1.33
CA ARG A 6 -1.21 8.59 -0.71
C ARG A 6 -1.52 9.17 0.67
N ILE A 7 -0.77 8.68 1.64
CA ILE A 7 -0.87 9.08 3.04
C ILE A 7 0.50 9.61 3.42
N GLU A 8 0.57 10.90 3.76
CA GLU A 8 1.80 11.54 4.21
C GLU A 8 1.66 11.92 5.68
N ARG A 9 2.60 11.48 6.51
CA ARG A 9 2.52 11.62 7.95
C ARG A 9 3.35 12.80 8.42
N ALA A 10 2.79 13.59 9.34
CA ALA A 10 3.53 14.68 9.97
C ALA A 10 4.56 14.11 10.97
N ASN A 11 5.82 14.04 10.54
CA ASN A 11 7.04 13.94 11.35
C ASN A 11 7.61 12.51 11.67
N PRO A 12 8.96 12.33 11.64
CA PRO A 12 9.66 11.06 11.42
C PRO A 12 10.21 10.38 12.69
N GLU A 13 9.67 10.66 13.89
CA GLU A 13 10.11 9.98 15.13
C GLU A 13 9.59 8.53 15.25
N THR A 14 8.84 8.06 14.25
CA THR A 14 8.31 6.70 14.20
C THR A 14 9.16 5.84 13.28
N SER A 15 9.28 4.55 13.58
CA SER A 15 9.94 3.55 12.73
C SER A 15 9.19 3.25 11.43
N GLU A 16 8.13 4.00 11.12
CA GLU A 16 7.25 3.77 9.98
C GLU A 16 7.53 4.77 8.85
N PRO A 17 7.15 4.44 7.60
CA PRO A 17 7.37 5.33 6.46
C PRO A 17 6.66 6.68 6.62
N PRO A 18 7.29 7.80 6.21
CA PRO A 18 6.68 9.13 6.14
C PRO A 18 5.61 9.22 5.05
N VAL A 19 5.72 8.43 3.97
CA VAL A 19 4.67 8.36 2.94
C VAL A 19 4.37 6.90 2.58
N SER A 20 3.10 6.54 2.64
CA SER A 20 2.62 5.23 2.18
C SER A 20 1.56 5.42 1.10
N LEU A 21 1.66 4.64 0.03
CA LEU A 21 0.70 4.59 -1.05
C LEU A 21 0.02 3.22 -1.10
N PHE A 22 -1.28 3.22 -1.35
CA PHE A 22 -2.11 2.02 -1.39
C PHE A 22 -2.88 1.94 -2.70
N GLU A 23 -2.88 0.76 -3.31
CA GLU A 23 -3.88 0.39 -4.32
C GLU A 23 -5.04 -0.34 -3.62
N ILE A 24 -6.20 0.31 -3.56
CA ILE A 24 -7.42 -0.22 -2.95
C ILE A 24 -8.35 -0.71 -4.06
N GLN A 25 -8.68 -2.00 -4.03
CA GLN A 25 -9.61 -2.62 -4.95
C GLN A 25 -11.07 -2.29 -4.59
N PRO A 26 -12.04 -2.49 -5.51
CA PRO A 26 -13.45 -2.21 -5.25
C PRO A 26 -14.06 -2.97 -4.05
N ASP A 27 -13.44 -4.06 -3.62
CA ASP A 27 -13.81 -4.85 -2.45
C ASP A 27 -13.07 -4.40 -1.16
N ASN A 28 -12.44 -3.23 -1.18
CA ASN A 28 -11.61 -2.65 -0.13
C ASN A 28 -10.34 -3.44 0.22
N SER A 29 -9.94 -4.42 -0.61
CA SER A 29 -8.69 -5.14 -0.43
C SER A 29 -7.50 -4.33 -0.95
N VAL A 30 -6.36 -4.42 -0.26
CA VAL A 30 -5.09 -3.82 -0.71
C VAL A 30 -4.26 -4.88 -1.42
N THR A 31 -3.95 -4.66 -2.70
CA THR A 31 -3.18 -5.62 -3.51
C THR A 31 -1.74 -5.19 -3.76
N ARG A 32 -1.47 -3.88 -3.68
CA ARG A 32 -0.15 -3.29 -3.85
C ARG A 32 0.04 -2.11 -2.89
N THR A 33 1.25 -1.98 -2.35
CA THR A 33 1.66 -0.80 -1.57
C THR A 33 3.00 -0.27 -2.06
N VAL A 34 3.24 1.01 -1.80
CA VAL A 34 4.55 1.64 -1.93
C VAL A 34 4.81 2.46 -0.67
N ASP A 35 5.91 2.17 0.01
CA ASP A 35 6.35 2.85 1.21
C ASP A 35 7.63 3.64 0.89
N VAL A 36 7.59 4.95 1.10
CA VAL A 36 8.68 5.88 0.80
C VAL A 36 9.24 6.40 2.11
N PHE A 37 10.46 6.00 2.46
CA PHE A 37 11.21 6.46 3.64
C PHE A 37 11.95 7.76 3.35
N ASP A 38 12.56 7.83 2.17
CA ASP A 38 13.13 9.03 1.57
C ASP A 38 13.18 8.86 0.04
N VAL A 39 13.81 9.80 -0.67
CA VAL A 39 13.87 9.76 -2.15
C VAL A 39 14.70 8.62 -2.73
N GLU A 40 15.56 7.98 -1.93
CA GLU A 40 16.43 6.86 -2.32
C GLU A 40 15.91 5.52 -1.77
N HIS A 41 15.15 5.52 -0.68
CA HIS A 41 14.58 4.35 -0.03
C HIS A 41 13.07 4.24 -0.27
N ILE A 42 12.72 3.49 -1.31
CA ILE A 42 11.34 3.18 -1.70
C ILE A 42 11.17 1.68 -1.73
N VAL A 43 10.18 1.18 -0.98
CA VAL A 43 9.82 -0.24 -0.92
C VAL A 43 8.48 -0.44 -1.59
N ALA A 44 8.36 -1.41 -2.49
CA ALA A 44 7.09 -1.78 -3.10
C ALA A 44 6.72 -3.22 -2.76
N ASN A 45 5.47 -3.44 -2.38
CA ASN A 45 4.94 -4.76 -2.09
C ASN A 45 3.74 -5.07 -2.97
N SER A 46 3.62 -6.31 -3.41
CA SER A 46 2.42 -6.81 -4.06
C SER A 46 2.16 -8.25 -3.65
N VAL A 47 0.88 -8.66 -3.74
CA VAL A 47 0.50 -10.08 -3.56
C VAL A 47 1.39 -10.99 -4.41
N ARG A 48 1.67 -10.59 -5.66
CA ARG A 48 2.53 -11.35 -6.57
C ARG A 48 3.99 -11.39 -6.10
N MET A 49 4.56 -10.30 -5.62
CA MET A 49 5.95 -10.32 -5.13
C MET A 49 6.07 -11.22 -3.89
N MET A 50 5.15 -11.07 -2.94
CA MET A 50 5.12 -11.88 -1.73
C MET A 50 4.91 -13.38 -2.02
N SER A 51 4.15 -13.72 -3.06
CA SER A 51 3.96 -15.11 -3.47
C SER A 51 5.23 -15.78 -3.99
N HIS A 52 6.24 -15.02 -4.43
CA HIS A 52 7.52 -15.59 -4.86
C HIS A 52 8.51 -15.76 -3.70
N GLY A 53 8.35 -15.00 -2.61
CA GLY A 53 9.26 -15.00 -1.47
C GLY A 53 8.91 -15.98 -0.35
N HIS A 54 7.66 -16.44 -0.25
CA HIS A 54 7.21 -17.28 0.87
C HIS A 54 6.20 -18.35 0.45
N ALA A 55 6.54 -19.64 0.59
CA ALA A 55 5.72 -20.77 0.13
C ALA A 55 4.29 -20.77 0.72
N ALA A 56 4.14 -20.50 2.02
CA ALA A 56 2.79 -20.43 2.62
C ALA A 56 1.97 -19.23 2.08
N PHE A 57 2.62 -18.15 1.67
CA PHE A 57 1.93 -17.00 1.07
C PHE A 57 1.59 -17.27 -0.39
N SER A 58 2.42 -18.05 -1.10
CA SER A 58 2.12 -18.58 -2.43
C SER A 58 0.81 -19.36 -2.45
N ASP A 59 0.65 -20.32 -1.54
CA ASP A 59 -0.57 -21.14 -1.46
C ASP A 59 -1.81 -20.27 -1.21
N TYR A 60 -1.69 -19.27 -0.34
CA TYR A 60 -2.75 -18.29 -0.13
C TYR A 60 -3.03 -17.46 -1.39
N ALA A 61 -1.99 -16.91 -2.02
CA ALA A 61 -2.11 -16.04 -3.18
C ALA A 61 -2.74 -16.75 -4.39
N TYR A 62 -2.44 -18.03 -4.59
CA TYR A 62 -2.96 -18.82 -5.71
C TYR A 62 -4.25 -19.58 -5.38
N GLY A 63 -4.49 -19.90 -4.11
CA GLY A 63 -5.68 -20.65 -3.66
C GLY A 63 -6.86 -19.78 -3.21
N SER A 64 -6.63 -18.52 -2.87
CA SER A 64 -7.68 -17.58 -2.45
C SER A 64 -8.43 -17.01 -3.65
N SER A 65 -9.75 -16.84 -3.50
CA SER A 65 -10.58 -16.12 -4.47
C SER A 65 -10.30 -14.61 -4.50
N THR A 66 -9.75 -14.07 -3.41
CA THR A 66 -9.50 -12.63 -3.21
C THR A 66 -8.21 -12.43 -2.41
N PRO A 67 -7.04 -12.75 -2.99
CA PRO A 67 -5.77 -12.60 -2.29
C PRO A 67 -5.41 -11.12 -2.14
N CYS A 68 -4.97 -10.73 -0.95
CA CYS A 68 -4.60 -9.35 -0.64
C CYS A 68 -3.44 -9.29 0.35
N LEU A 69 -2.77 -8.14 0.39
CA LEU A 69 -1.77 -7.83 1.42
C LEU A 69 -2.46 -7.45 2.74
N LEU A 70 -3.56 -6.70 2.62
CA LEU A 70 -4.36 -6.23 3.74
C LEU A 70 -5.83 -6.36 3.37
N ALA A 71 -6.60 -7.08 4.20
CA ALA A 71 -8.03 -7.24 4.04
C ALA A 71 -8.76 -6.30 4.99
N ASN A 72 -9.79 -5.60 4.49
CA ASN A 72 -10.74 -4.82 5.30
C ASN A 72 -10.06 -3.89 6.33
N LEU A 73 -8.92 -3.26 5.97
CA LEU A 73 -8.24 -2.38 6.91
C LEU A 73 -9.21 -1.31 7.43
N PHE A 74 -10.11 -0.85 6.54
CA PHE A 74 -11.31 -0.13 6.92
C PHE A 74 -12.54 -0.55 6.10
N PRO A 75 -13.76 -0.45 6.67
CA PRO A 75 -15.02 -0.82 6.00
C PRO A 75 -15.35 0.01 4.76
N LYS A 76 -14.88 1.26 4.69
CA LYS A 76 -15.10 2.19 3.57
C LYS A 76 -13.82 2.98 3.24
N PRO A 77 -13.65 3.44 1.99
CA PRO A 77 -12.54 4.34 1.63
C PRO A 77 -12.47 5.60 2.51
N ASP A 78 -13.60 6.22 2.85
CA ASP A 78 -13.66 7.42 3.70
C ASP A 78 -13.11 7.20 5.12
N ASP A 79 -13.18 5.96 5.61
CA ASP A 79 -12.65 5.59 6.93
C ASP A 79 -11.11 5.64 6.94
N TYR A 80 -10.45 5.45 5.80
CA TYR A 80 -9.00 5.67 5.68
C TYR A 80 -8.68 7.15 5.92
N ALA A 81 -9.39 8.06 5.27
CA ALA A 81 -9.17 9.49 5.42
C ALA A 81 -9.39 9.95 6.87
N ALA A 82 -10.47 9.48 7.51
CA ALA A 82 -10.77 9.81 8.90
C ALA A 82 -9.70 9.30 9.88
N TYR A 83 -9.33 8.02 9.79
CA TYR A 83 -8.34 7.39 10.67
C TYR A 83 -6.99 8.10 10.65
N TRP A 84 -6.53 8.47 9.45
CA TRP A 84 -5.22 9.11 9.26
C TRP A 84 -5.27 10.62 9.54
N SER A 85 -6.38 11.30 9.24
CA SER A 85 -6.57 12.71 9.59
C SER A 85 -6.58 12.91 11.12
N GLU A 86 -7.22 12.02 11.88
CA GLU A 86 -7.18 12.03 13.36
C GLU A 86 -5.75 11.91 13.91
N ARG A 87 -4.82 11.35 13.13
CA ARG A 87 -3.40 11.17 13.47
C ARG A 87 -2.50 12.27 12.90
N GLY A 88 -3.11 13.34 12.36
CA GLY A 88 -2.38 14.47 11.78
C GLY A 88 -1.68 14.15 10.47
N ALA A 89 -2.05 13.06 9.79
CA ALA A 89 -1.55 12.75 8.46
C ALA A 89 -2.40 13.42 7.38
N THR A 90 -1.76 13.81 6.28
CA THR A 90 -2.44 14.27 5.08
C THR A 90 -2.80 13.09 4.19
N TYR A 91 -3.92 13.23 3.50
CA TYR A 91 -4.50 12.19 2.67
C TYR A 91 -4.85 12.77 1.30
N GLU A 92 -4.37 12.14 0.24
CA GLU A 92 -4.70 12.54 -1.12
C GLU A 92 -4.92 11.36 -2.05
N HIS A 93 -5.90 11.50 -2.95
CA HIS A 93 -6.06 10.58 -4.07
C HIS A 93 -5.00 10.90 -5.12
N VAL A 94 -4.26 9.89 -5.55
CA VAL A 94 -3.27 10.00 -6.61
C VAL A 94 -3.76 9.30 -7.87
N LYS A 95 -3.15 9.64 -9.00
CA LYS A 95 -3.45 8.96 -10.27
C LYS A 95 -2.76 7.60 -10.27
N LYS A 96 -3.40 6.59 -10.90
CA LYS A 96 -2.80 5.27 -11.15
C LYS A 96 -1.37 5.36 -11.71
N ALA A 97 -1.15 6.22 -12.70
CA ALA A 97 0.15 6.37 -13.35
C ALA A 97 1.25 6.87 -12.39
N GLU A 98 0.89 7.69 -11.40
CA GLU A 98 1.83 8.18 -10.39
C GLU A 98 2.22 7.06 -9.43
N PHE A 99 1.23 6.30 -8.95
CA PHE A 99 1.46 5.10 -8.15
C PHE A 99 2.38 4.12 -8.89
N GLU A 100 2.07 3.80 -10.15
CA GLU A 100 2.84 2.84 -10.95
C GLU A 100 4.28 3.30 -11.18
N ARG A 101 4.51 4.61 -11.38
CA ARG A 101 5.86 5.16 -11.51
C ARG A 101 6.70 4.91 -10.26
N LEU A 102 6.12 5.08 -9.07
CA LEU A 102 6.82 4.83 -7.80
C LEU A 102 6.98 3.33 -7.54
N PHE A 103 5.94 2.55 -7.81
CA PHE A 103 5.95 1.09 -7.65
C PHE A 103 7.04 0.42 -8.50
N MET A 104 7.23 0.89 -9.74
CA MET A 104 8.27 0.37 -10.64
C MET A 104 9.67 0.93 -10.35
N ARG A 105 9.76 2.07 -9.65
CA ARG A 105 11.05 2.68 -9.23
C ARG A 105 11.61 2.02 -7.98
N ALA A 106 10.75 1.54 -7.09
CA ALA A 106 11.16 0.88 -5.85
C ALA A 106 12.22 -0.17 -6.14
N THR A 107 13.36 -0.05 -5.47
CA THR A 107 14.42 -1.07 -5.55
C THR A 107 13.88 -2.27 -4.79
N PRO A 108 13.51 -3.38 -5.45
CA PRO A 108 13.13 -4.56 -4.71
C PRO A 108 14.44 -5.11 -4.14
N ASP A 109 14.68 -4.90 -2.85
CA ASP A 109 15.60 -5.75 -2.12
C ASP A 109 14.97 -7.15 -2.12
N ILE A 110 15.42 -8.00 -3.04
CA ILE A 110 15.11 -9.44 -3.09
C ILE A 110 16.12 -10.16 -2.20
#